data_AF-A0A2D6UBE0-F1
#
_entry.id   AF-A0A2D6UBE0-F1
#
_cell.length_a   1.000
_cell.length_b   1.000
_cell.length_c   1.000
_cell.angle_alpha   90.00
_cell.angle_beta   90.00
_cell.angle_gamma   90.00
#
_symmetry.space_group_name_H-M   'P 1'
#
loop_
_entity.id
_entity.type
_entity.pdbx_description
1 polymer ?
#
loop_
_entity_poly.entity_id
_entity_poly.type
_entity_poly.pdbx_seq_one_letter_code
_entity_poly.pdbx_strand_id
1 'polypeptide(L)'
;MNPLKMLRQRLPLPIVVLVGVLAGLFAGVIVSRAVDGELMRRAWDEAIAHPGEVVIASVAFGIAFLLRAIAWQLVLPELSLGHSLAGIHLTLGANHVLPFRLGEPVRVLSVAKRSNTSIDAATASTVMLRSADIIAIFLLGLAVAPGAYMDLVGWFGWLVVAGVVIAAVASWSWLLRMAGRSDIKLPGPFALALTGSAWLLEAILVWQTARWAGLEISATDAALVTTVAVAAQIAAIAPGGFGTYEAAAVAAYVSLGYDAEPALVAALSAHALKTAYSIIVGVIAMAFPAPSFIGRIRLRSETGDRETSPIPAPPAPIVLFMPAFNEEAAVGECVARAPSEIDGHPVEVLVIDDGSTDETGAVAEAAGATVITLPQNRGLGAAVREGLSAGVARNAAAVAFCDADGEYPPEELANLVRPILGDEADYVCGSRFLGVIEHMRPHRRFGNQVLTKTLSVIARRKITDGQTGYRAFSPAAASRAEVIHDFNYAQVITLDLLAKGYRYLEVPISYHFRTTGESFIKLGPYLRKVVPAVYRELNAA
;
A
#
# COMPACT_ATOMS: atom_id res chain seq x y z
N MET A 1 -10.42 25.52 -24.87
CA MET A 1 -10.95 24.14 -25.00
C MET A 1 -9.82 23.18 -24.62
N ASN A 2 -9.94 22.42 -23.53
CA ASN A 2 -8.81 21.67 -22.95
C ASN A 2 -8.48 20.42 -23.80
N PRO A 3 -7.31 20.33 -24.46
CA PRO A 3 -6.93 19.19 -25.31
C PRO A 3 -6.94 17.85 -24.55
N LEU A 4 -6.66 17.89 -23.25
CA LEU A 4 -6.69 16.72 -22.37
C LEU A 4 -8.11 16.15 -22.19
N LYS A 5 -9.15 17.00 -22.29
CA LYS A 5 -10.55 16.58 -22.19
C LYS A 5 -11.00 15.84 -23.47
N MET A 6 -10.40 16.16 -24.62
CA MET A 6 -10.66 15.53 -25.91
C MET A 6 -9.92 14.19 -26.07
N LEU A 7 -8.70 14.07 -25.50
CA LEU A 7 -7.94 12.82 -25.50
C LEU A 7 -8.56 11.76 -24.58
N ARG A 8 -9.11 12.19 -23.42
CA ARG A 8 -9.77 11.31 -22.44
C ARG A 8 -11.05 10.64 -22.98
N GLN A 9 -11.61 11.15 -24.08
CA GLN A 9 -12.81 10.62 -24.73
C GLN A 9 -12.51 9.65 -25.88
N ARG A 10 -11.25 9.48 -26.32
CA ARG A 10 -10.95 8.80 -27.58
C ARG A 10 -10.37 7.39 -27.49
N LEU A 11 -9.91 6.93 -26.33
CA LEU A 11 -9.56 5.52 -26.07
C LEU A 11 -9.71 5.20 -24.58
N PRO A 12 -10.57 4.25 -24.17
CA PRO A 12 -10.71 3.87 -22.77
C PRO A 12 -9.44 3.17 -22.28
N LEU A 13 -9.01 3.47 -21.05
CA LEU A 13 -7.78 2.95 -20.43
C LEU A 13 -7.62 1.42 -20.55
N PRO A 14 -8.67 0.58 -20.40
CA PRO A 14 -8.56 -0.86 -20.62
C PRO A 14 -8.09 -1.25 -22.02
N ILE A 15 -8.51 -0.51 -23.06
CA ILE A 15 -8.09 -0.78 -24.44
C ILE A 15 -6.61 -0.42 -24.61
N VAL A 16 -6.17 0.72 -24.06
CA VAL A 16 -4.75 1.12 -24.07
C VAL A 16 -3.89 0.06 -23.39
N VAL A 17 -4.30 -0.43 -22.21
CA VAL A 17 -3.60 -1.49 -21.50
C VAL A 17 -3.55 -2.77 -22.33
N LEU A 18 -4.68 -3.18 -22.91
CA LEU A 18 -4.77 -4.38 -23.74
C LEU A 18 -3.82 -4.31 -24.96
N VAL A 19 -3.83 -3.19 -25.70
CA VAL A 19 -2.95 -2.98 -26.86
C VAL A 19 -1.48 -3.13 -26.46
N GLY A 20 -1.08 -2.51 -25.35
CA GLY A 20 0.29 -2.59 -24.87
C GLY A 20 0.70 -4.00 -24.43
N VAL A 21 -0.18 -4.73 -23.75
CA VAL A 21 0.05 -6.13 -23.36
C VAL A 21 0.18 -7.02 -24.60
N LEU A 22 -0.71 -6.86 -25.58
CA LEU A 22 -0.63 -7.61 -26.85
C LEU A 22 0.66 -7.31 -27.61
N ALA A 23 1.11 -6.06 -27.64
CA ALA A 23 2.39 -5.68 -28.23
C ALA A 23 3.57 -6.36 -27.50
N GLY A 24 3.54 -6.41 -26.17
CA GLY A 24 4.55 -7.13 -25.38
C GLY A 24 4.56 -8.64 -25.62
N LEU A 25 3.38 -9.27 -25.71
CA LEU A 25 3.25 -10.70 -26.04
C LEU A 25 3.78 -10.99 -27.45
N PHE A 26 3.43 -10.15 -28.42
CA PHE A 26 3.92 -10.27 -29.79
C PHE A 26 5.45 -10.14 -29.86
N ALA A 27 6.03 -9.15 -29.18
CA ALA A 27 7.47 -9.02 -29.04
C ALA A 27 8.10 -10.27 -28.41
N GLY A 28 7.46 -10.87 -27.40
CA GLY A 28 7.92 -12.11 -26.77
C GLY A 28 7.96 -13.30 -27.72
N VAL A 29 6.97 -13.44 -28.60
CA VAL A 29 6.98 -14.48 -29.65
C VAL A 29 8.13 -14.27 -30.64
N ILE A 30 8.40 -13.02 -31.04
CA ILE A 30 9.53 -12.72 -31.94
C ILE A 30 10.86 -13.02 -31.26
N VAL A 31 11.07 -12.49 -30.06
CA VAL A 31 12.31 -12.65 -29.29
C VAL A 31 12.59 -14.12 -29.00
N SER A 32 11.59 -14.89 -28.55
CA SER A 32 11.78 -16.33 -28.23
C SER A 32 12.15 -17.18 -29.44
N ARG A 33 11.82 -16.74 -30.66
CA ARG A 33 12.22 -17.41 -31.90
C ARG A 33 13.58 -16.95 -32.42
N ALA A 34 14.03 -15.76 -32.03
CA ALA A 34 15.27 -15.16 -32.50
C ALA A 34 16.47 -15.41 -31.57
N VAL A 35 16.22 -15.72 -30.29
CA VAL A 35 17.27 -15.91 -29.29
C VAL A 35 17.85 -17.33 -29.33
N ASP A 36 19.18 -17.44 -29.35
CA ASP A 36 19.88 -18.70 -29.10
C ASP A 36 19.88 -19.01 -27.60
N GLY A 37 19.19 -20.11 -27.24
CA GLY A 37 19.07 -20.56 -25.86
C GLY A 37 20.40 -21.04 -25.26
N GLU A 38 21.31 -21.60 -26.05
CA GLU A 38 22.61 -22.09 -25.57
C GLU A 38 23.57 -20.92 -25.33
N LEU A 39 23.57 -19.92 -26.21
CA LEU A 39 24.32 -18.68 -25.99
C LEU A 39 23.78 -17.91 -24.78
N MET A 40 22.46 -17.82 -24.63
CA MET A 40 21.83 -17.23 -23.45
C MET A 40 22.26 -17.96 -22.17
N ARG A 41 22.20 -19.30 -22.16
CA ARG A 41 22.60 -20.11 -21.00
C ARG A 41 24.05 -19.84 -20.59
N ARG A 42 24.97 -19.88 -21.57
CA ARG A 42 26.39 -19.58 -21.33
C ARG A 42 26.61 -18.19 -20.75
N ALA A 43 25.90 -17.18 -21.25
CA ALA A 43 26.02 -15.82 -20.72
C ALA A 43 25.58 -15.71 -19.25
N TRP A 44 24.50 -16.40 -18.87
CA TRP A 44 24.05 -16.40 -17.47
C TRP A 44 24.93 -17.27 -16.58
N ASP A 45 25.49 -18.37 -17.08
CA ASP A 45 26.48 -19.17 -16.36
C ASP A 45 27.74 -18.33 -16.06
N GLU A 46 28.20 -17.51 -17.01
CA GLU A 46 29.29 -16.56 -16.83
C GLU A 46 28.98 -15.50 -15.77
N ALA A 47 27.76 -14.92 -15.81
CA ALA A 47 27.31 -13.97 -14.81
C ALA A 47 27.28 -14.58 -13.39
N ILE A 48 26.84 -15.83 -13.27
CA ILE A 48 26.80 -16.57 -12.00
C ILE A 48 28.20 -16.91 -11.49
N ALA A 49 29.13 -17.25 -12.39
CA ALA A 49 30.52 -17.52 -12.05
C ALA A 49 31.25 -16.26 -11.53
N HIS A 50 30.78 -15.06 -11.91
CA HIS A 50 31.38 -13.78 -11.55
C HIS A 50 30.43 -12.87 -10.76
N PRO A 51 30.03 -13.24 -9.53
CA PRO A 51 29.06 -12.48 -8.74
C PRO A 51 29.52 -11.06 -8.40
N GLY A 52 30.83 -10.83 -8.30
CA GLY A 52 31.38 -9.48 -8.09
C GLY A 52 31.05 -8.52 -9.24
N GLU A 53 31.09 -8.99 -10.48
CA GLU A 53 30.74 -8.20 -11.66
C GLU A 53 29.25 -7.85 -11.68
N VAL A 54 28.39 -8.81 -11.33
CA VAL A 54 26.93 -8.60 -11.19
C VAL A 54 26.63 -7.53 -10.13
N VAL A 55 27.32 -7.60 -8.98
CA VAL A 55 27.16 -6.62 -7.89
C VAL A 55 27.61 -5.24 -8.35
N ILE A 56 28.78 -5.12 -8.99
CA ILE A 56 29.31 -3.83 -9.49
C ILE A 56 28.33 -3.21 -10.49
N ALA A 57 27.87 -3.99 -11.48
CA ALA A 57 26.92 -3.51 -12.48
C ALA A 57 25.59 -3.07 -11.87
N SER A 58 25.07 -3.84 -10.90
CA SER A 58 23.82 -3.53 -10.19
C SER A 58 23.94 -2.28 -9.31
N VAL A 59 25.08 -2.12 -8.62
CA VAL A 59 25.37 -0.94 -7.78
C VAL A 59 25.54 0.29 -8.66
N ALA A 60 26.29 0.22 -9.77
CA ALA A 60 26.42 1.31 -10.72
C ALA A 60 25.04 1.75 -11.25
N PHE A 61 24.22 0.78 -11.66
CA PHE A 61 22.85 1.05 -12.10
C PHE A 61 22.01 1.71 -10.99
N GLY A 62 22.15 1.27 -9.74
CA GLY A 62 21.48 1.90 -8.59
C GLY A 62 21.95 3.33 -8.29
N ILE A 63 23.26 3.60 -8.39
CA ILE A 63 23.83 4.93 -8.20
C ILE A 63 23.32 5.88 -9.29
N ALA A 64 23.10 5.43 -10.53
CA ALA A 64 22.52 6.26 -11.58
C ALA A 64 21.18 6.89 -11.15
N PHE A 65 20.30 6.12 -10.50
CA PHE A 65 19.03 6.65 -9.97
C PHE A 65 19.22 7.56 -8.76
N LEU A 66 20.24 7.33 -7.94
CA LEU A 66 20.61 8.24 -6.86
C LEU A 66 21.05 9.60 -7.40
N LEU A 67 21.88 9.63 -8.45
CA LEU A 67 22.32 10.87 -9.09
C LEU A 67 21.13 11.62 -9.71
N ARG A 68 20.20 10.91 -10.37
CA ARG A 68 18.94 11.50 -10.87
C ARG A 68 18.09 12.06 -9.73
N ALA A 69 18.02 11.36 -8.59
CA ALA A 69 17.28 11.82 -7.43
C ALA A 69 17.87 13.11 -6.83
N ILE A 70 19.20 13.21 -6.75
CA ILE A 70 19.92 14.43 -6.33
C ILE A 70 19.71 15.56 -7.34
N ALA A 71 19.82 15.28 -8.65
CA ALA A 71 19.53 16.25 -9.70
C ALA A 71 18.11 16.81 -9.58
N TRP A 72 17.14 15.98 -9.17
CA TRP A 72 15.77 16.42 -8.94
C TRP A 72 15.64 17.35 -7.74
N GLN A 73 16.34 17.08 -6.64
CA GLN A 73 16.33 18.00 -5.49
C GLN A 73 16.88 19.39 -5.84
N LEU A 74 17.84 19.47 -6.77
CA LEU A 74 18.35 20.76 -7.23
C LEU A 74 17.28 21.57 -8.00
N VAL A 75 16.35 20.88 -8.67
CA VAL A 75 15.21 21.47 -9.38
C VAL A 75 14.03 21.72 -8.43
N LEU A 76 13.81 20.87 -7.43
CA LEU A 76 12.73 20.95 -6.46
C LEU A 76 13.30 20.82 -5.03
N PRO A 77 13.83 21.91 -4.44
CA PRO A 77 14.59 21.87 -3.18
C PRO A 77 13.78 21.41 -1.95
N GLU A 78 12.46 21.54 -1.97
CA GLU A 78 11.58 21.07 -0.90
C GLU A 78 11.49 19.53 -0.85
N LEU A 79 11.90 18.84 -1.91
CA LEU A 79 11.81 17.39 -1.99
C LEU A 79 12.98 16.75 -1.25
N SER A 80 12.69 15.87 -0.28
CA SER A 80 13.72 15.07 0.37
C SER A 80 14.34 14.04 -0.59
N LEU A 81 15.57 13.61 -0.32
CA LEU A 81 16.27 12.64 -1.17
C LEU A 81 15.51 11.32 -1.23
N GLY A 82 14.94 10.89 -0.10
CA GLY A 82 14.14 9.67 -0.02
C GLY A 82 12.85 9.76 -0.83
N HIS A 83 12.14 10.91 -0.80
CA HIS A 83 10.94 11.11 -1.60
C HIS A 83 11.23 11.21 -3.10
N SER A 84 12.33 11.88 -3.46
CA SER A 84 12.84 11.95 -4.83
C SER A 84 13.17 10.56 -5.38
N LEU A 85 13.97 9.79 -4.64
CA LEU A 85 14.35 8.43 -5.02
C LEU A 85 13.13 7.52 -5.13
N ALA A 86 12.21 7.57 -4.16
CA ALA A 86 10.97 6.79 -4.21
C ALA A 86 10.07 7.20 -5.39
N GLY A 87 9.97 8.48 -5.72
CA GLY A 87 9.23 8.94 -6.91
C GLY A 87 9.82 8.40 -8.21
N ILE A 88 11.15 8.41 -8.34
CA ILE A 88 11.85 7.87 -9.52
C ILE A 88 11.66 6.35 -9.62
N HIS A 89 11.89 5.61 -8.53
CA HIS A 89 11.78 4.15 -8.50
C HIS A 89 10.36 3.65 -8.66
N LEU A 90 9.37 4.36 -8.12
CA LEU A 90 7.96 4.02 -8.31
C LEU A 90 7.57 4.15 -9.78
N THR A 91 8.00 5.22 -10.45
CA THR A 91 7.83 5.39 -11.90
C THR A 91 8.56 4.34 -12.70
N LEU A 92 9.78 3.99 -12.29
CA LEU A 92 10.57 2.96 -12.95
C LEU A 92 9.85 1.61 -12.90
N GLY A 93 9.38 1.17 -11.73
CA GLY A 93 8.57 -0.04 -11.58
C GLY A 93 7.26 0.03 -12.36
N ALA A 94 6.55 1.16 -12.28
CA ALA A 94 5.31 1.38 -13.03
C ALA A 94 5.52 1.26 -14.55
N ASN A 95 6.61 1.79 -15.10
CA ASN A 95 6.91 1.71 -16.53
C ASN A 95 7.27 0.29 -17.01
N HIS A 96 7.68 -0.61 -16.11
CA HIS A 96 7.94 -2.02 -16.46
C HIS A 96 6.68 -2.88 -16.37
N VAL A 97 5.63 -2.39 -15.73
CA VAL A 97 4.33 -3.09 -15.61
C VAL A 97 3.29 -2.50 -16.57
N LEU A 98 3.27 -1.18 -16.73
CA LEU A 98 2.30 -0.45 -17.53
C LEU A 98 2.84 -0.17 -18.93
N PRO A 99 2.01 -0.28 -19.97
CA PRO A 99 2.39 0.10 -21.33
C PRO A 99 2.44 1.62 -21.51
N PHE A 100 2.95 2.08 -22.66
CA PHE A 100 3.02 3.50 -23.05
C PHE A 100 3.74 4.43 -22.06
N ARG A 101 4.61 3.88 -21.20
CA ARG A 101 5.34 4.64 -20.17
C ARG A 101 4.43 5.48 -19.26
N LEU A 102 3.26 4.93 -18.90
CA LEU A 102 2.28 5.58 -18.02
C LEU A 102 2.75 5.74 -16.55
N GLY A 103 4.02 5.48 -16.24
CA GLY A 103 4.61 5.69 -14.91
C GLY A 103 4.97 7.14 -14.59
N GLU A 104 5.06 8.06 -15.56
CA GLU A 104 5.38 9.47 -15.30
C GLU A 104 4.32 10.18 -14.42
N PRO A 105 3.00 10.02 -14.66
CA PRO A 105 1.98 10.49 -13.71
C PRO A 105 2.15 9.92 -12.30
N VAL A 106 2.64 8.69 -12.17
CA VAL A 106 2.89 8.06 -10.86
C VAL A 106 3.99 8.79 -10.09
N ARG A 107 5.00 9.34 -10.79
CA ARG A 107 6.04 10.18 -10.20
C ARG A 107 5.44 11.39 -9.50
N VAL A 108 4.58 12.11 -10.22
CA VAL A 108 3.91 13.33 -9.76
C VAL A 108 3.02 13.03 -8.56
N LEU A 109 2.23 11.96 -8.64
CA LEU A 109 1.37 11.51 -7.54
C LEU A 109 2.18 11.08 -6.31
N SER A 110 3.34 10.45 -6.51
CA SER A 110 4.25 10.08 -5.42
C SER A 110 4.72 11.31 -4.66
N VAL A 111 5.21 12.33 -5.37
CA VAL A 111 5.65 13.59 -4.74
C VAL A 111 4.50 14.27 -4.03
N ALA A 112 3.39 14.52 -4.73
CA ALA A 112 2.23 15.23 -4.17
C ALA A 112 1.61 14.51 -2.96
N LYS A 113 1.74 13.19 -2.85
CA LYS A 113 1.25 12.42 -1.70
C LYS A 113 2.21 12.37 -0.51
N ARG A 114 3.51 12.58 -0.75
CA ARG A 114 4.58 12.35 0.24
C ARG A 114 5.24 13.62 0.76
N SER A 115 5.22 14.69 -0.03
CA SER A 115 5.73 16.00 0.34
C SER A 115 4.59 17.02 0.36
N ASN A 116 4.86 18.19 0.94
CA ASN A 116 3.93 19.32 0.93
C ASN A 116 3.93 20.08 -0.42
N THR A 117 4.31 19.40 -1.51
CA THR A 117 4.51 20.01 -2.83
C THR A 117 3.22 19.97 -3.62
N SER A 118 2.88 21.08 -4.29
CA SER A 118 1.72 21.14 -5.17
C SER A 118 1.83 20.19 -6.37
N ILE A 119 0.69 19.69 -6.87
CA ILE A 119 0.67 18.85 -8.08
C ILE A 119 1.28 19.59 -9.27
N ASP A 120 1.04 20.90 -9.37
CA ASP A 120 1.65 21.77 -10.38
C ASP A 120 3.18 21.68 -10.32
N ALA A 121 3.77 21.90 -9.14
CA ALA A 121 5.22 21.90 -8.98
C ALA A 121 5.87 20.53 -9.16
N ALA A 122 5.21 19.49 -8.69
CA ALA A 122 5.60 18.11 -8.96
C ALA A 122 5.57 17.79 -10.47
N THR A 123 4.56 18.29 -11.19
CA THR A 123 4.42 18.11 -12.64
C THR A 123 5.53 18.85 -13.40
N ALA A 124 5.73 20.15 -13.12
CA ALA A 124 6.73 20.94 -13.82
C ALA A 124 8.16 20.46 -13.55
N SER A 125 8.51 20.16 -12.30
CA SER A 125 9.84 19.61 -11.98
C SER A 125 10.08 18.27 -12.68
N THR A 126 9.07 17.39 -12.77
CA THR A 126 9.14 16.13 -13.52
C THR A 126 9.38 16.37 -15.01
N VAL A 127 8.64 17.28 -15.64
CA VAL A 127 8.80 17.62 -17.06
C VAL A 127 10.19 18.23 -17.32
N MET A 128 10.69 19.07 -16.42
CA MET A 128 12.03 19.68 -16.50
C MET A 128 13.13 18.63 -16.49
N LEU A 129 13.09 17.70 -15.53
CA LEU A 129 14.07 16.61 -15.49
C LEU A 129 13.99 15.73 -16.73
N ARG A 130 12.79 15.40 -17.19
CA ARG A 130 12.64 14.58 -18.39
C ARG A 130 13.22 15.26 -19.63
N SER A 131 13.05 16.56 -19.73
CA SER A 131 13.62 17.36 -20.82
C SER A 131 15.14 17.39 -20.73
N ALA A 132 15.69 17.58 -19.52
CA ALA A 132 17.13 17.52 -19.26
C ALA A 132 17.72 16.14 -19.58
N ASP A 133 17.03 15.05 -19.21
CA ASP A 133 17.42 13.67 -19.53
C ASP A 133 17.52 13.45 -21.04
N ILE A 134 16.50 13.89 -21.80
CA ILE A 134 16.47 13.74 -23.25
C ILE A 134 17.60 14.54 -23.91
N ILE A 135 17.83 15.78 -23.47
CA ILE A 135 18.93 16.61 -23.96
C ILE A 135 20.28 15.94 -23.64
N ALA A 136 20.46 15.43 -22.42
CA ALA A 136 21.68 14.76 -22.01
C ALA A 136 21.96 13.49 -22.82
N ILE A 137 20.95 12.64 -23.06
CA ILE A 137 21.07 11.46 -23.95
C ILE A 137 21.53 11.90 -25.33
N PHE A 138 20.88 12.91 -25.90
CA PHE A 138 21.17 13.39 -27.24
C PHE A 138 22.61 13.93 -27.37
N LEU A 139 23.03 14.76 -26.42
CA LEU A 139 24.39 15.30 -26.38
C LEU A 139 25.44 14.21 -26.14
N LEU A 140 25.14 13.22 -25.30
CA LEU A 140 26.02 12.09 -25.06
C LEU A 140 26.22 11.25 -26.32
N GLY A 141 25.15 10.97 -27.08
CA GLY A 141 25.23 10.26 -28.36
C GLY A 141 26.13 10.96 -29.38
N LEU A 142 25.97 12.28 -29.52
CA LEU A 142 26.83 13.10 -30.38
C LEU A 142 28.29 13.14 -29.91
N ALA A 143 28.53 13.12 -28.60
CA ALA A 143 29.88 13.20 -28.04
C ALA A 143 30.65 11.88 -28.14
N VAL A 144 29.97 10.74 -27.97
CA VAL A 144 30.61 9.42 -27.86
C VAL A 144 30.92 8.81 -29.22
N ALA A 145 29.98 8.86 -30.17
CA ALA A 145 30.16 8.23 -31.48
C ALA A 145 29.35 8.97 -32.57
N PRO A 146 29.76 10.19 -32.97
CA PRO A 146 28.96 11.06 -33.83
C PRO A 146 28.60 10.42 -35.18
N GLY A 147 29.54 9.76 -35.86
CA GLY A 147 29.27 9.11 -37.15
C GLY A 147 28.23 7.99 -37.05
N ALA A 148 28.51 6.98 -36.21
CA ALA A 148 27.59 5.86 -36.00
C ALA A 148 26.22 6.32 -35.47
N TYR A 149 26.17 7.34 -34.62
CA TYR A 149 24.93 7.89 -34.11
C TYR A 149 24.11 8.59 -35.21
N MET A 150 24.75 9.40 -36.06
CA MET A 150 24.07 10.06 -37.19
C MET A 150 23.49 9.05 -38.18
N ASP A 151 24.27 8.00 -38.50
CA ASP A 151 23.88 6.94 -39.44
C ASP A 151 22.70 6.12 -38.89
N LEU A 152 22.74 5.78 -37.61
CA LEU A 152 21.71 4.98 -36.95
C LEU A 152 20.39 5.74 -36.76
N VAL A 153 20.46 7.05 -36.48
CA VAL A 153 19.27 7.89 -36.33
C VAL A 153 18.57 8.06 -37.68
N GLY A 154 19.33 8.33 -38.75
CA GLY A 154 18.80 8.53 -40.10
C GLY A 154 17.83 9.72 -40.21
N TRP A 155 17.35 10.03 -41.42
CA TRP A 155 16.52 11.22 -41.66
C TRP A 155 15.21 11.24 -40.85
N PHE A 156 14.57 10.08 -40.68
CA PHE A 156 13.32 9.97 -39.93
C PHE A 156 13.55 10.11 -38.42
N GLY A 157 14.62 9.53 -37.88
CA GLY A 157 14.98 9.73 -36.48
C GLY A 157 15.29 11.20 -36.19
N TRP A 158 15.92 11.93 -37.13
CA TRP A 158 16.14 13.37 -37.03
C TRP A 158 14.84 14.18 -36.98
N LEU A 159 13.78 13.75 -37.69
CA LEU A 159 12.45 14.36 -37.56
C LEU A 159 11.83 14.11 -36.18
N VAL A 160 11.97 12.90 -35.63
CA VAL A 160 11.49 12.58 -34.28
C VAL A 160 12.24 13.40 -33.23
N VAL A 161 13.57 13.46 -33.31
CA VAL A 161 14.41 14.30 -32.44
C VAL A 161 14.00 15.75 -32.53
N ALA A 162 13.82 16.30 -33.74
CA ALA A 162 13.36 17.67 -33.93
C ALA A 162 11.99 17.90 -33.29
N GLY A 163 11.04 16.97 -33.45
CA GLY A 163 9.73 17.02 -32.80
C GLY A 163 9.82 17.02 -31.27
N VAL A 164 10.69 16.17 -30.69
CA VAL A 164 10.92 16.11 -29.25
C VAL A 164 11.58 17.39 -28.73
N VAL A 165 12.57 17.93 -29.44
CA VAL A 165 13.21 19.21 -29.10
C VAL A 165 12.20 20.36 -29.19
N ILE A 166 11.39 20.42 -30.25
CA ILE A 166 10.31 21.41 -30.38
C ILE A 166 9.33 21.30 -29.22
N ALA A 167 8.92 20.09 -28.85
CA ALA A 167 8.04 19.87 -27.70
C ALA A 167 8.69 20.31 -26.38
N ALA A 168 9.98 20.02 -26.18
CA ALA A 168 10.74 20.47 -25.01
C ALA A 168 10.86 22.00 -24.96
N VAL A 169 11.16 22.64 -26.09
CA VAL A 169 11.24 24.11 -26.23
C VAL A 169 9.86 24.77 -26.07
N ALA A 170 8.79 24.20 -26.63
CA ALA A 170 7.43 24.71 -26.43
C ALA A 170 7.03 24.62 -24.95
N SER A 171 7.38 23.51 -24.29
CA SER A 171 7.19 23.31 -22.85
C SER A 171 8.06 24.26 -22.03
N TRP A 172 9.21 24.70 -22.55
CA TRP A 172 10.15 25.61 -21.88
C TRP A 172 9.50 26.93 -21.47
N SER A 173 8.70 27.54 -22.34
CA SER A 173 7.99 28.80 -22.03
C SER A 173 6.98 28.66 -20.89
N TRP A 174 6.38 27.48 -20.74
CA TRP A 174 5.47 27.14 -19.65
C TRP A 174 6.26 26.84 -18.37
N LEU A 175 7.36 26.10 -18.48
CA LEU A 175 8.27 25.78 -17.38
C LEU A 175 8.91 27.02 -16.78
N LEU A 176 9.37 27.98 -17.58
CA LEU A 176 9.94 29.25 -17.10
C LEU A 176 8.91 30.07 -16.32
N ARG A 177 7.65 30.08 -16.76
CA ARG A 177 6.55 30.72 -16.02
C ARG A 177 6.29 30.05 -14.68
N MET A 178 6.44 28.73 -14.60
CA MET A 178 6.31 27.99 -13.35
C MET A 178 7.54 28.08 -12.44
N ALA A 179 8.75 28.13 -12.99
CA ALA A 179 9.99 28.36 -12.25
C ALA A 179 10.09 29.78 -11.67
N GLY A 180 9.21 30.71 -12.11
CA GLY A 180 8.98 31.99 -11.43
C GLY A 180 8.21 31.87 -10.11
N ARG A 181 7.68 30.68 -9.77
CA ARG A 181 7.15 30.34 -8.44
C ARG A 181 8.32 29.93 -7.53
N SER A 182 8.20 30.20 -6.23
CA SER A 182 9.28 29.97 -5.25
C SER A 182 9.67 28.51 -5.02
N ASP A 183 8.85 27.57 -5.51
CA ASP A 183 8.96 26.14 -5.26
C ASP A 183 9.85 25.39 -6.29
N ILE A 184 10.16 25.96 -7.46
CA ILE A 184 10.88 25.25 -8.54
C ILE A 184 12.06 26.07 -9.09
N LYS A 185 13.18 25.40 -9.38
CA LYS A 185 14.39 25.98 -9.98
C LYS A 185 14.72 25.35 -11.33
N LEU A 186 15.34 26.10 -12.22
CA LEU A 186 15.87 25.56 -13.49
C LEU A 186 17.05 24.61 -13.22
N PRO A 187 17.21 23.52 -14.00
CA PRO A 187 18.36 22.64 -13.87
C PRO A 187 19.63 23.39 -14.25
N GLY A 188 20.51 23.63 -13.27
CA GLY A 188 21.82 24.23 -13.50
C GLY A 188 22.83 23.22 -14.09
N PRO A 189 24.05 23.69 -14.45
CA PRO A 189 25.10 22.83 -15.02
C PRO A 189 25.42 21.60 -14.17
N PHE A 190 25.38 21.74 -12.84
CA PHE A 190 25.63 20.63 -11.92
C PHE A 190 24.53 19.54 -11.99
N ALA A 191 23.26 19.93 -12.09
CA ALA A 191 22.15 18.98 -12.26
C ALA A 191 22.27 18.23 -13.60
N LEU A 192 22.66 18.93 -14.68
CA LEU A 192 22.91 18.32 -15.98
C LEU A 192 24.10 17.35 -15.95
N ALA A 193 25.18 17.69 -15.24
CA ALA A 193 26.34 16.83 -15.07
C ALA A 193 25.99 15.54 -14.29
N LEU A 194 25.15 15.63 -13.25
CA LEU A 194 24.65 14.46 -12.53
C LEU A 194 23.81 13.56 -13.44
N THR A 195 22.92 14.13 -14.25
CA THR A 195 22.14 13.38 -15.24
C THR A 195 23.03 12.71 -16.29
N GLY A 196 24.03 13.41 -16.83
CA GLY A 196 25.00 12.83 -17.77
C GLY A 196 25.81 11.69 -17.15
N SER A 197 26.25 11.86 -15.90
CA SER A 197 26.97 10.84 -15.14
C SER A 197 26.10 9.60 -14.86
N ALA A 198 24.80 9.80 -14.60
CA ALA A 198 23.85 8.70 -14.44
C ALA A 198 23.79 7.82 -15.71
N TRP A 199 23.77 8.43 -16.90
CA TRP A 199 23.78 7.67 -18.15
C TRP A 199 25.05 6.84 -18.35
N LEU A 200 26.22 7.39 -18.01
CA LEU A 200 27.48 6.67 -18.07
C LEU A 200 27.51 5.47 -17.11
N LEU A 201 26.95 5.62 -15.91
CA LEU A 201 26.80 4.52 -14.96
C LEU A 201 25.84 3.43 -15.47
N GLU A 202 24.75 3.80 -16.13
CA GLU A 202 23.84 2.83 -16.75
C GLU A 202 24.50 2.03 -17.87
N ALA A 203 25.49 2.61 -18.57
CA ALA A 203 26.25 1.94 -19.61
C ALA A 203 27.17 0.83 -19.07
N ILE A 204 27.55 0.87 -17.78
CA ILE A 204 28.34 -0.21 -17.15
C ILE A 204 27.57 -1.54 -17.18
N LEU A 205 26.25 -1.50 -16.97
CA LEU A 205 25.42 -2.71 -17.05
C LEU A 205 25.39 -3.28 -18.47
N VAL A 206 25.33 -2.42 -19.50
CA VAL A 206 25.36 -2.83 -20.91
C VAL A 206 26.73 -3.39 -21.29
N TRP A 207 27.80 -2.75 -20.84
CA TRP A 207 29.17 -3.23 -21.00
C TRP A 207 29.35 -4.62 -20.39
N GLN A 208 28.84 -4.80 -19.17
CA GLN A 208 28.98 -6.07 -18.44
C GLN A 208 28.18 -7.21 -19.10
N THR A 209 26.94 -6.95 -19.53
CA THR A 209 26.12 -8.00 -20.17
C THR A 209 26.60 -8.36 -21.57
N ALA A 210 27.26 -7.43 -22.26
CA ALA A 210 27.95 -7.71 -23.52
C ALA A 210 29.11 -8.69 -23.32
N ARG A 211 29.94 -8.47 -22.31
CA ARG A 211 31.06 -9.37 -21.97
C ARG A 211 30.58 -10.78 -21.65
N TRP A 212 29.51 -10.91 -20.86
CA TRP A 212 28.91 -12.23 -20.59
C TRP A 212 28.38 -12.91 -21.84
N ALA A 213 27.85 -12.14 -22.80
CA ALA A 213 27.41 -12.66 -24.09
C ALA A 213 28.57 -12.98 -25.07
N GLY A 214 29.83 -12.78 -24.65
CA GLY A 214 31.02 -13.03 -25.47
C GLY A 214 31.41 -11.88 -26.39
N LEU A 215 30.90 -10.67 -26.17
CA LEU A 215 31.27 -9.47 -26.92
C LEU A 215 32.36 -8.67 -26.20
N GLU A 216 33.48 -8.43 -26.88
CA GLU A 216 34.53 -7.53 -26.41
C GLU A 216 34.25 -6.10 -26.88
N ILE A 217 33.46 -5.35 -26.10
CA ILE A 217 33.10 -3.98 -26.46
C ILE A 217 33.85 -2.94 -25.63
N SER A 218 34.13 -1.79 -26.24
CA SER A 218 34.70 -0.64 -25.53
C SER A 218 33.65 0.06 -24.64
N ALA A 219 34.12 0.88 -23.69
CA ALA A 219 33.21 1.68 -22.86
C ALA A 219 32.39 2.70 -23.69
N THR A 220 32.96 3.20 -24.79
CA THR A 220 32.29 4.10 -25.74
C THR A 220 31.18 3.37 -26.51
N ASP A 221 31.42 2.11 -26.90
CA ASP A 221 30.40 1.30 -27.57
C ASP A 221 29.21 1.05 -26.63
N ALA A 222 29.49 0.69 -25.38
CA ALA A 222 28.45 0.49 -24.37
C ALA A 222 27.62 1.77 -24.12
N ALA A 223 28.27 2.93 -24.11
CA ALA A 223 27.61 4.22 -23.96
C ALA A 223 26.74 4.58 -25.19
N LEU A 224 27.19 4.28 -26.41
CA LEU A 224 26.38 4.45 -27.63
C LEU A 224 25.15 3.54 -27.59
N VAL A 225 25.34 2.24 -27.35
CA VAL A 225 24.25 1.25 -27.26
C VAL A 225 23.23 1.69 -26.22
N THR A 226 23.67 2.14 -25.05
CA THR A 226 22.80 2.65 -23.99
C THR A 226 21.99 3.86 -24.44
N THR A 227 22.65 4.83 -25.07
CA THR A 227 22.03 6.05 -25.60
C THR A 227 20.91 5.71 -26.59
N VAL A 228 21.21 4.85 -27.57
CA VAL A 228 20.29 4.47 -28.65
C VAL A 228 19.10 3.68 -28.07
N ALA A 229 19.38 2.66 -27.27
CA ALA A 229 18.35 1.79 -26.73
C ALA A 229 17.35 2.55 -25.84
N VAL A 230 17.84 3.53 -25.06
CA VAL A 230 16.99 4.35 -24.21
C VAL A 230 16.24 5.44 -24.99
N ALA A 231 16.84 5.99 -26.04
CA ALA A 231 16.17 6.91 -26.95
C ALA A 231 14.98 6.24 -27.66
N ALA A 232 15.16 5.03 -28.20
CA ALA A 232 14.08 4.26 -28.85
C ALA A 232 12.90 3.99 -27.90
N GLN A 233 13.23 3.80 -26.64
CA GLN A 233 12.30 3.60 -25.55
C GLN A 233 11.34 4.79 -25.33
N ILE A 234 11.63 6.01 -25.83
CA ILE A 234 10.68 7.15 -25.82
C ILE A 234 9.39 6.82 -26.57
N ALA A 235 9.47 6.01 -27.62
CA ALA A 235 8.34 5.57 -28.43
C ALA A 235 7.82 4.16 -28.04
N ALA A 236 8.25 3.62 -26.90
CA ALA A 236 7.88 2.27 -26.48
C ALA A 236 6.39 2.13 -26.14
N ILE A 237 5.76 1.08 -26.70
CA ILE A 237 4.36 0.74 -26.48
C ILE A 237 4.24 -0.38 -25.43
N ALA A 238 5.07 -1.41 -25.53
CA ALA A 238 5.06 -2.56 -24.63
C ALA A 238 5.53 -2.19 -23.20
N PRO A 239 5.09 -2.91 -22.15
CA PRO A 239 5.64 -2.79 -20.80
C PRO A 239 7.18 -2.94 -20.80
N GLY A 240 7.87 -2.07 -20.06
CA GLY A 240 9.34 -2.02 -20.03
C GLY A 240 9.99 -1.52 -21.33
N GLY A 241 9.22 -1.30 -22.39
CA GLY A 241 9.75 -1.15 -23.75
C GLY A 241 10.33 -2.44 -24.30
N PHE A 242 9.83 -3.58 -23.83
CA PHE A 242 10.23 -4.90 -24.29
C PHE A 242 10.02 -5.05 -25.80
N GLY A 243 11.03 -5.58 -26.49
CA GLY A 243 11.14 -5.64 -27.94
C GLY A 243 11.73 -4.37 -28.55
N THR A 244 11.29 -3.19 -28.13
CA THR A 244 11.82 -1.90 -28.64
C THR A 244 13.24 -1.64 -28.16
N TYR A 245 13.52 -1.88 -26.88
CA TYR A 245 14.84 -1.73 -26.29
C TYR A 245 15.84 -2.68 -26.95
N GLU A 246 15.48 -3.96 -27.06
CA GLU A 246 16.32 -5.00 -27.65
C GLU A 246 16.64 -4.71 -29.11
N ALA A 247 15.63 -4.38 -29.92
CA ALA A 247 15.83 -4.09 -31.33
C ALA A 247 16.78 -2.90 -31.54
N ALA A 248 16.62 -1.84 -30.75
CA ALA A 248 17.48 -0.66 -30.83
C ALA A 248 18.91 -0.93 -30.33
N ALA A 249 19.06 -1.71 -29.25
CA ALA A 249 20.37 -2.10 -28.75
C ALA A 249 21.11 -2.99 -29.76
N VAL A 250 20.44 -3.99 -30.34
CA VAL A 250 21.01 -4.87 -31.38
C VAL A 250 21.40 -4.05 -32.61
N ALA A 251 20.55 -3.12 -33.06
CA ALA A 251 20.88 -2.24 -34.18
C ALA A 251 22.15 -1.40 -33.92
N ALA A 252 22.32 -0.90 -32.69
CA ALA A 252 23.52 -0.16 -32.29
C ALA A 252 24.77 -1.07 -32.25
N TYR A 253 24.66 -2.29 -31.73
CA TYR A 253 25.76 -3.26 -31.78
C TYR A 253 26.17 -3.59 -33.22
N VAL A 254 25.20 -3.86 -34.08
CA VAL A 254 25.46 -4.20 -35.49
C VAL A 254 26.05 -3.01 -36.24
N SER A 255 25.62 -1.77 -35.97
CA SER A 255 26.22 -0.58 -36.60
C SER A 255 27.65 -0.32 -36.14
N LEU A 256 28.06 -0.89 -35.00
CA LEU A 256 29.44 -0.88 -34.51
C LEU A 256 30.26 -2.08 -35.03
N GLY A 257 29.66 -2.99 -35.79
CA GLY A 257 30.32 -4.15 -36.38
C GLY A 257 30.27 -5.44 -35.56
N TYR A 258 29.45 -5.51 -34.51
CA TYR A 258 29.27 -6.71 -33.69
C TYR A 258 28.17 -7.63 -34.24
N ASP A 259 28.30 -8.94 -33.98
CA ASP A 259 27.33 -9.93 -34.43
C ASP A 259 25.97 -9.79 -33.73
N ALA A 260 24.89 -9.96 -34.50
CA ALA A 260 23.53 -9.70 -34.03
C ALA A 260 23.04 -10.70 -32.95
N GLU A 261 23.49 -11.95 -33.01
CA GLU A 261 23.08 -13.02 -32.11
C GLU A 261 23.58 -12.83 -30.67
N PRO A 262 24.89 -12.66 -30.41
CA PRO A 262 25.39 -12.29 -29.08
C PRO A 262 24.92 -10.89 -28.66
N ALA A 263 24.71 -9.95 -29.59
CA ALA A 263 24.13 -8.65 -29.28
C ALA A 263 22.70 -8.75 -28.71
N LEU A 264 21.87 -9.66 -29.24
CA LEU A 264 20.53 -9.90 -28.73
C LEU A 264 20.57 -10.49 -27.32
N VAL A 265 21.47 -11.44 -27.06
CA VAL A 265 21.68 -12.02 -25.72
C VAL A 265 22.15 -10.96 -24.71
N ALA A 266 23.09 -10.09 -25.11
CA ALA A 266 23.56 -8.99 -24.28
C ALA A 266 22.44 -8.00 -23.94
N ALA A 267 21.62 -7.62 -24.93
CA ALA A 267 20.51 -6.69 -24.78
C ALA A 267 19.40 -7.25 -23.87
N LEU A 268 19.02 -8.52 -24.08
CA LEU A 268 18.03 -9.22 -23.26
C LEU A 268 18.50 -9.38 -21.81
N SER A 269 19.77 -9.72 -21.60
CA SER A 269 20.35 -9.85 -20.25
C SER A 269 20.37 -8.51 -19.52
N ALA A 270 20.75 -7.42 -20.20
CA ALA A 270 20.65 -6.08 -19.65
C ALA A 270 19.21 -5.72 -19.28
N HIS A 271 18.25 -5.96 -20.17
CA HIS A 271 16.86 -5.62 -19.90
C HIS A 271 16.28 -6.47 -18.77
N ALA A 272 16.62 -7.76 -18.67
CA ALA A 272 16.19 -8.63 -17.58
C ALA A 272 16.67 -8.10 -16.22
N LEU A 273 17.95 -7.73 -16.10
CA LEU A 273 18.50 -7.16 -14.87
C LEU A 273 17.89 -5.80 -14.53
N LYS A 274 17.73 -4.92 -15.52
CA LYS A 274 17.04 -3.63 -15.35
C LYS A 274 15.60 -3.83 -14.87
N THR A 275 14.89 -4.81 -15.42
CA THR A 275 13.51 -5.14 -15.04
C THR A 275 13.44 -5.67 -13.62
N ALA A 276 14.30 -6.60 -13.25
CA ALA A 276 14.38 -7.15 -11.90
C ALA A 276 14.64 -6.04 -10.87
N TYR A 277 15.64 -5.19 -11.11
CA TYR A 277 15.90 -4.01 -10.28
C TYR A 277 14.65 -3.13 -10.17
N SER A 278 14.07 -2.76 -11.30
CA SER A 278 12.92 -1.83 -11.39
C SER A 278 11.70 -2.30 -10.61
N ILE A 279 11.37 -3.59 -10.70
CA ILE A 279 10.24 -4.18 -9.97
C ILE A 279 10.53 -4.18 -8.47
N ILE A 280 11.72 -4.64 -8.06
CA ILE A 280 12.10 -4.73 -6.64
C ILE A 280 12.08 -3.34 -6.00
N VAL A 281 12.79 -2.36 -6.58
CA VAL A 281 12.86 -1.01 -6.01
C VAL A 281 11.55 -0.27 -6.13
N GLY A 282 10.76 -0.51 -7.18
CA GLY A 282 9.42 0.05 -7.34
C GLY A 282 8.46 -0.41 -6.24
N VAL A 283 8.48 -1.71 -5.89
CA VAL A 283 7.68 -2.26 -4.78
C VAL A 283 8.14 -1.70 -3.44
N ILE A 284 9.44 -1.63 -3.18
CA ILE A 284 9.99 -1.01 -1.96
C ILE A 284 9.56 0.47 -1.88
N ALA A 285 9.66 1.18 -3.00
CA ALA A 285 9.26 2.58 -3.13
C ALA A 285 7.76 2.80 -2.95
N MET A 286 6.89 1.79 -2.97
CA MET A 286 5.48 1.96 -2.58
C MET A 286 5.33 2.20 -1.08
N ALA A 287 6.14 1.51 -0.27
CA ALA A 287 6.05 1.52 1.19
C ALA A 287 7.01 2.52 1.86
N PHE A 288 8.13 2.87 1.22
CA PHE A 288 9.16 3.73 1.79
C PHE A 288 9.56 4.90 0.87
N PRO A 289 10.07 6.01 1.43
CA PRO A 289 10.08 6.37 2.86
C PRO A 289 8.67 6.77 3.35
N ALA A 290 8.52 7.19 4.61
CA ALA A 290 7.27 7.78 5.09
C ALA A 290 7.17 9.29 4.72
N PRO A 291 5.98 9.86 4.50
CA PRO A 291 4.70 9.16 4.26
C PRO A 291 4.79 8.22 3.06
N SER A 292 4.12 7.06 3.13
CA SER A 292 4.17 6.08 2.04
C SER A 292 3.18 6.41 0.91
N PHE A 293 3.43 5.89 -0.30
CA PHE A 293 2.51 6.05 -1.43
C PHE A 293 1.23 5.27 -1.23
N ILE A 294 1.27 4.18 -0.46
CA ILE A 294 0.10 3.40 -0.08
C ILE A 294 -0.44 3.80 1.30
N GLY A 295 -0.02 4.92 1.89
CA GLY A 295 -0.49 5.32 3.23
C GLY A 295 0.12 4.51 4.38
N ARG A 296 -0.48 4.61 5.56
CA ARG A 296 -0.04 3.92 6.77
C ARG A 296 -0.58 2.50 6.80
N ILE A 297 0.29 1.59 7.25
CA ILE A 297 0.01 0.16 7.45
C ILE A 297 -0.01 -0.18 8.96
N ARG A 298 0.41 0.76 9.81
CA ARG A 298 0.43 0.64 11.27
C ARG A 298 -0.04 1.94 11.91
N LEU A 299 -0.61 1.85 13.11
CA LEU A 299 -0.93 3.02 13.94
C LEU A 299 0.32 3.85 14.22
N ARG A 300 0.12 5.13 14.51
CA ARG A 300 1.18 6.04 14.96
C ARG A 300 1.74 5.54 16.31
N SER A 301 3.03 5.77 16.56
CA SER A 301 3.60 5.53 17.90
C SER A 301 3.10 6.54 18.92
N GLU A 302 2.86 7.77 18.47
CA GLU A 302 2.22 8.84 19.23
C GLU A 302 0.71 8.72 19.02
N THR A 303 0.01 8.39 20.10
CA THR A 303 -1.46 8.33 20.13
C THR A 303 -2.03 9.71 20.41
N GLY A 304 -3.28 9.97 20.02
CA GLY A 304 -3.96 11.21 20.39
C GLY A 304 -4.10 11.39 21.91
N ASP A 305 -4.36 12.62 22.34
CA ASP A 305 -4.78 12.89 23.71
C ASP A 305 -6.17 12.26 23.93
N ARG A 306 -6.24 11.24 24.80
CA ARG A 306 -7.51 10.61 25.14
C ARG A 306 -8.38 11.59 25.92
N GLU A 307 -9.67 11.61 25.63
CA GLU A 307 -10.63 12.27 26.51
C GLU A 307 -10.81 11.41 27.76
N THR A 308 -10.88 12.06 28.92
CA THR A 308 -11.08 11.40 30.21
C THR A 308 -12.37 11.91 30.83
N SER A 309 -13.17 10.99 31.35
CA SER A 309 -14.35 11.32 32.16
C SER A 309 -14.21 10.65 33.51
N PRO A 310 -14.54 11.35 34.62
CA PRO A 310 -14.62 10.71 35.93
C PRO A 310 -15.59 9.54 35.88
N ILE A 311 -15.26 8.47 36.57
CA ILE A 311 -16.15 7.32 36.68
C ILE A 311 -17.28 7.70 37.64
N PRO A 312 -18.55 7.62 37.21
CA PRO A 312 -19.69 7.80 38.09
C PRO A 312 -19.59 6.90 39.32
N ALA A 313 -19.74 7.48 40.52
CA ALA A 313 -19.72 6.73 41.77
C ALA A 313 -20.98 5.84 41.92
N PRO A 314 -20.93 4.80 42.77
CA PRO A 314 -22.15 4.07 43.17
C PRO A 314 -23.25 5.02 43.64
N PRO A 315 -24.54 4.77 43.30
CA PRO A 315 -25.06 3.57 42.67
C PRO A 315 -25.22 3.70 41.14
N ALA A 316 -24.36 4.44 40.43
CA ALA A 316 -24.42 4.50 38.97
C ALA A 316 -24.31 3.09 38.34
N PRO A 317 -25.08 2.76 37.29
CA PRO A 317 -25.16 1.38 36.81
C PRO A 317 -23.94 0.96 36.01
N ILE A 318 -23.67 -0.35 35.97
CA ILE A 318 -22.87 -0.98 34.91
C ILE A 318 -23.85 -1.49 33.87
N VAL A 319 -23.68 -1.07 32.61
CA VAL A 319 -24.54 -1.53 31.52
C VAL A 319 -23.88 -2.70 30.82
N LEU A 320 -24.46 -3.89 30.90
CA LEU A 320 -24.09 -5.05 30.10
C LEU A 320 -25.09 -5.18 28.95
N PHE A 321 -24.70 -4.82 27.73
CA PHE A 321 -25.56 -5.02 26.57
C PHE A 321 -25.19 -6.30 25.80
N MET A 322 -26.18 -6.98 25.23
CA MET A 322 -26.02 -8.20 24.44
C MET A 322 -26.68 -8.00 23.06
N PRO A 323 -25.90 -7.88 21.98
CA PRO A 323 -26.45 -7.92 20.63
C PRO A 323 -27.06 -9.29 20.33
N ALA A 324 -28.29 -9.33 19.83
CA ALA A 324 -28.99 -10.57 19.52
C ALA A 324 -29.70 -10.48 18.16
N PHE A 325 -29.66 -11.58 17.41
CA PHE A 325 -30.45 -11.76 16.19
C PHE A 325 -30.80 -13.24 16.02
N ASN A 326 -32.06 -13.58 16.24
CA ASN A 326 -32.55 -14.96 16.24
C ASN A 326 -31.80 -15.89 17.23
N GLU A 327 -31.74 -15.49 18.50
CA GLU A 327 -31.05 -16.18 19.59
C GLU A 327 -32.02 -16.60 20.73
N GLU A 328 -33.30 -16.86 20.41
CA GLU A 328 -34.34 -17.20 21.39
C GLU A 328 -33.98 -18.39 22.30
N ALA A 329 -33.16 -19.32 21.82
CA ALA A 329 -32.74 -20.51 22.54
C ALA A 329 -31.69 -20.25 23.63
N ALA A 330 -30.91 -19.18 23.53
CA ALA A 330 -29.75 -18.91 24.39
C ALA A 330 -29.86 -17.60 25.19
N VAL A 331 -30.56 -16.60 24.66
CA VAL A 331 -30.59 -15.24 25.24
C VAL A 331 -31.12 -15.22 26.68
N GLY A 332 -32.16 -16.00 26.98
CA GLY A 332 -32.76 -16.04 28.32
C GLY A 332 -31.79 -16.55 29.40
N GLU A 333 -31.01 -17.60 29.09
CA GLU A 333 -30.00 -18.13 30.00
C GLU A 333 -28.83 -17.15 30.16
N CYS A 334 -28.41 -16.48 29.08
CA CYS A 334 -27.36 -15.45 29.15
C CYS A 334 -27.77 -14.30 30.06
N VAL A 335 -28.99 -13.79 29.93
CA VAL A 335 -29.52 -12.73 30.80
C VAL A 335 -29.59 -13.20 32.26
N ALA A 336 -30.08 -14.41 32.51
CA ALA A 336 -30.24 -14.94 33.87
C ALA A 336 -28.90 -15.18 34.60
N ARG A 337 -27.80 -15.42 33.88
CA ARG A 337 -26.46 -15.59 34.46
C ARG A 337 -25.73 -14.28 34.75
N ALA A 338 -26.22 -13.15 34.24
CA ALA A 338 -25.58 -11.87 34.49
C ALA A 338 -25.62 -11.53 36.01
N PRO A 339 -24.52 -11.04 36.59
CA PRO A 339 -24.50 -10.64 37.99
C PRO A 339 -25.46 -9.47 38.21
N SER A 340 -26.11 -9.39 39.38
CA SER A 340 -27.05 -8.29 39.69
C SER A 340 -26.35 -7.00 40.14
N GLU A 341 -25.15 -7.11 40.72
CA GLU A 341 -24.35 -6.00 41.23
C GLU A 341 -22.85 -6.34 41.17
N ILE A 342 -22.01 -5.35 40.92
CA ILE A 342 -20.54 -5.46 41.02
C ILE A 342 -20.01 -4.24 41.78
N ASP A 343 -19.33 -4.48 42.90
CA ASP A 343 -18.64 -3.46 43.70
C ASP A 343 -19.53 -2.23 44.05
N GLY A 344 -20.82 -2.47 44.36
CA GLY A 344 -21.80 -1.42 44.69
C GLY A 344 -22.52 -0.78 43.49
N HIS A 345 -22.18 -1.17 42.26
CA HIS A 345 -22.85 -0.73 41.05
C HIS A 345 -23.89 -1.76 40.60
N PRO A 346 -25.18 -1.40 40.47
CA PRO A 346 -26.18 -2.31 39.92
C PRO A 346 -25.88 -2.61 38.45
N VAL A 347 -26.08 -3.86 38.03
CA VAL A 347 -25.88 -4.26 36.64
C VAL A 347 -27.21 -4.20 35.90
N GLU A 348 -27.27 -3.36 34.88
CA GLU A 348 -28.40 -3.28 33.95
C GLU A 348 -28.08 -4.10 32.71
N VAL A 349 -28.88 -5.15 32.48
CA VAL A 349 -28.77 -5.96 31.26
C VAL A 349 -29.65 -5.38 30.17
N LEU A 350 -29.02 -5.02 29.05
CA LEU A 350 -29.71 -4.58 27.83
C LEU A 350 -29.59 -5.65 26.76
N VAL A 351 -30.66 -5.98 26.06
CA VAL A 351 -30.58 -6.80 24.84
C VAL A 351 -30.89 -5.92 23.64
N ILE A 352 -29.94 -5.84 22.71
CA ILE A 352 -30.11 -5.10 21.46
C ILE A 352 -30.56 -6.10 20.40
N ASP A 353 -31.86 -6.18 20.19
CA ASP A 353 -32.49 -7.06 19.21
C ASP A 353 -32.37 -6.43 17.81
N ASP A 354 -31.51 -6.99 16.96
CA ASP A 354 -31.24 -6.51 15.59
C ASP A 354 -32.33 -6.97 14.60
N GLY A 355 -33.60 -6.77 14.96
CA GLY A 355 -34.76 -7.08 14.14
C GLY A 355 -34.99 -8.58 13.96
N SER A 356 -34.93 -9.36 15.04
CA SER A 356 -35.19 -10.80 15.03
C SER A 356 -36.57 -11.14 14.47
N THR A 357 -36.67 -12.35 13.91
CA THR A 357 -37.91 -12.92 13.35
C THR A 357 -38.51 -14.02 14.23
N ASP A 358 -37.87 -14.30 15.37
CA ASP A 358 -38.25 -15.29 16.37
C ASP A 358 -38.61 -14.60 17.71
N GLU A 359 -38.74 -15.36 18.80
CA GLU A 359 -39.15 -14.82 20.10
C GLU A 359 -37.97 -14.24 20.92
N THR A 360 -36.82 -13.93 20.31
CA THR A 360 -35.61 -13.45 21.01
C THR A 360 -35.89 -12.29 21.96
N GLY A 361 -36.61 -11.26 21.50
CA GLY A 361 -36.95 -10.10 22.32
C GLY A 361 -37.85 -10.46 23.51
N ALA A 362 -38.90 -11.25 23.28
CA ALA A 362 -39.83 -11.66 24.33
C ALA A 362 -39.15 -12.52 25.41
N VAL A 363 -38.28 -13.45 24.99
CA VAL A 363 -37.49 -14.30 25.90
C VAL A 363 -36.52 -13.46 26.75
N ALA A 364 -35.87 -12.46 26.14
CA ALA A 364 -34.97 -11.55 26.85
C ALA A 364 -35.71 -10.69 27.90
N GLU A 365 -36.87 -10.14 27.56
CA GLU A 365 -37.71 -9.38 28.50
C GLU A 365 -38.18 -10.26 29.66
N ALA A 366 -38.64 -11.48 29.37
CA ALA A 366 -39.08 -12.44 30.39
C ALA A 366 -37.96 -12.84 31.35
N ALA A 367 -36.71 -12.85 30.88
CA ALA A 367 -35.53 -13.11 31.70
C ALA A 367 -35.06 -11.89 32.53
N GLY A 368 -35.66 -10.71 32.34
CA GLY A 368 -35.39 -9.51 33.12
C GLY A 368 -34.48 -8.47 32.45
N ALA A 369 -34.16 -8.62 31.16
CA ALA A 369 -33.43 -7.60 30.42
C ALA A 369 -34.34 -6.48 29.91
N THR A 370 -33.78 -5.28 29.74
CA THR A 370 -34.44 -4.24 28.92
C THR A 370 -34.10 -4.48 27.45
N VAL A 371 -35.11 -4.57 26.59
CA VAL A 371 -34.90 -4.82 25.16
C VAL A 371 -34.99 -3.53 24.35
N ILE A 372 -34.05 -3.34 23.43
CA ILE A 372 -34.07 -2.29 22.40
C ILE A 372 -34.12 -2.98 21.04
N THR A 373 -35.28 -2.92 20.38
CA THR A 373 -35.49 -3.56 19.07
C THR A 373 -35.22 -2.60 17.92
N LEU A 374 -34.38 -3.03 16.98
CA LEU A 374 -34.12 -2.35 15.72
C LEU A 374 -35.20 -2.74 14.68
N PRO A 375 -35.66 -1.81 13.80
CA PRO A 375 -36.77 -2.10 12.88
C PRO A 375 -36.52 -3.20 11.85
N GLN A 376 -35.25 -3.51 11.58
CA GLN A 376 -34.80 -4.54 10.66
C GLN A 376 -33.35 -4.91 11.02
N ASN A 377 -32.89 -6.07 10.55
CA ASN A 377 -31.48 -6.44 10.68
C ASN A 377 -30.57 -5.44 9.96
N ARG A 378 -29.79 -4.71 10.75
CA ARG A 378 -28.79 -3.73 10.31
C ARG A 378 -27.38 -4.27 10.45
N GLY A 379 -27.20 -5.38 11.16
CA GLY A 379 -25.93 -6.04 11.40
C GLY A 379 -25.34 -5.69 12.76
N LEU A 380 -24.46 -6.57 13.22
CA LEU A 380 -23.85 -6.54 14.54
C LEU A 380 -23.15 -5.21 14.89
N GLY A 381 -22.54 -4.53 13.93
CA GLY A 381 -21.93 -3.21 14.18
C GLY A 381 -22.96 -2.13 14.50
N ALA A 382 -24.18 -2.22 13.97
CA ALA A 382 -25.27 -1.30 14.31
C ALA A 382 -25.80 -1.56 15.72
N ALA A 383 -25.99 -2.83 16.09
CA ALA A 383 -26.39 -3.22 17.44
C ALA A 383 -25.36 -2.77 18.50
N VAL A 384 -24.06 -2.91 18.22
CA VAL A 384 -22.99 -2.42 19.12
C VAL A 384 -23.03 -0.90 19.30
N ARG A 385 -23.28 -0.12 18.24
CA ARG A 385 -23.41 1.34 18.36
C ARG A 385 -24.60 1.74 19.21
N GLU A 386 -25.74 1.06 19.02
CA GLU A 386 -26.94 1.32 19.82
C GLU A 386 -26.69 0.99 21.29
N GLY A 387 -26.07 -0.16 21.58
CA GLY A 387 -25.71 -0.56 22.95
C GLY A 387 -24.76 0.42 23.64
N LEU A 388 -23.71 0.87 22.94
CA LEU A 388 -22.79 1.89 23.47
C LEU A 388 -23.51 3.21 23.74
N SER A 389 -24.35 3.67 22.81
CA SER A 389 -25.14 4.89 22.96
C SER A 389 -26.12 4.79 24.13
N ALA A 390 -26.82 3.66 24.27
CA ALA A 390 -27.74 3.40 25.36
C ALA A 390 -27.04 3.38 26.73
N GLY A 391 -25.83 2.81 26.80
CA GLY A 391 -24.99 2.83 27.99
C GLY A 391 -24.54 4.24 28.37
N VAL A 392 -24.10 5.03 27.41
CA VAL A 392 -23.74 6.45 27.63
C VAL A 392 -24.95 7.26 28.10
N ALA A 393 -26.12 7.07 27.49
CA ALA A 393 -27.36 7.76 27.87
C ALA A 393 -27.81 7.46 29.31
N ARG A 394 -27.40 6.32 29.88
CA ARG A 394 -27.67 5.91 31.27
C ARG A 394 -26.68 6.45 32.29
N ASN A 395 -25.69 7.23 31.86
CA ASN A 395 -24.59 7.69 32.72
C ASN A 395 -23.92 6.52 33.46
N ALA A 396 -23.72 5.40 32.74
CA ALA A 396 -23.17 4.18 33.30
C ALA A 396 -21.72 4.39 33.80
N ALA A 397 -21.37 3.72 34.90
CA ALA A 397 -19.99 3.68 35.42
C ALA A 397 -19.04 2.93 34.49
N ALA A 398 -19.54 1.88 33.84
CA ALA A 398 -18.88 1.18 32.76
C ALA A 398 -19.94 0.63 31.79
N VAL A 399 -19.58 0.54 30.51
CA VAL A 399 -20.40 -0.12 29.49
C VAL A 399 -19.67 -1.36 29.02
N ALA A 400 -20.32 -2.50 29.01
CA ALA A 400 -19.75 -3.76 28.56
C ALA A 400 -20.70 -4.46 27.58
N PHE A 401 -20.16 -5.35 26.76
CA PHE A 401 -20.98 -6.27 25.99
C PHE A 401 -20.33 -7.63 25.83
N CYS A 402 -21.18 -8.62 25.67
CA CYS A 402 -20.86 -9.98 25.27
C CYS A 402 -21.91 -10.48 24.28
N ASP A 403 -21.59 -11.53 23.53
CA ASP A 403 -22.54 -12.12 22.57
C ASP A 403 -23.68 -12.86 23.32
N ALA A 404 -24.88 -12.87 22.74
CA ALA A 404 -26.09 -13.47 23.33
C ALA A 404 -26.25 -14.99 23.07
N ASP A 405 -25.21 -15.65 22.53
CA ASP A 405 -25.21 -17.04 22.06
C ASP A 405 -24.64 -18.05 23.07
N GLY A 406 -24.26 -17.57 24.27
CA GLY A 406 -23.71 -18.37 25.35
C GLY A 406 -22.21 -18.69 25.24
N GLU A 407 -21.50 -18.22 24.21
CA GLU A 407 -20.05 -18.46 24.08
C GLU A 407 -19.22 -17.78 25.19
N TYR A 408 -19.71 -16.64 25.69
CA TYR A 408 -19.06 -15.85 26.73
C TYR A 408 -19.85 -15.91 28.04
N PRO A 409 -19.21 -16.15 29.18
CA PRO A 409 -19.86 -16.21 30.50
C PRO A 409 -20.15 -14.80 31.05
N PRO A 410 -21.42 -14.35 31.13
CA PRO A 410 -21.75 -13.02 31.69
C PRO A 410 -21.34 -12.86 33.17
N GLU A 411 -21.22 -13.96 33.90
CA GLU A 411 -20.73 -14.02 35.28
C GLU A 411 -19.27 -13.54 35.45
N GLU A 412 -18.47 -13.53 34.38
CA GLU A 412 -17.09 -13.01 34.41
C GLU A 412 -17.02 -11.48 34.19
N LEU A 413 -18.15 -10.78 34.12
CA LEU A 413 -18.21 -9.32 33.88
C LEU A 413 -17.32 -8.52 34.82
N ALA A 414 -17.25 -8.93 36.10
CA ALA A 414 -16.42 -8.28 37.11
C ALA A 414 -14.95 -8.19 36.69
N ASN A 415 -14.42 -9.17 35.96
CA ASN A 415 -13.04 -9.18 35.49
C ASN A 415 -12.78 -8.06 34.47
N LEU A 416 -13.77 -7.72 33.64
CA LEU A 416 -13.63 -6.70 32.61
C LEU A 416 -13.86 -5.28 33.14
N VAL A 417 -14.82 -5.11 34.05
CA VAL A 417 -15.21 -3.77 34.53
C VAL A 417 -14.34 -3.27 35.68
N ARG A 418 -13.77 -4.14 36.52
CA ARG A 418 -12.91 -3.72 37.64
C ARG A 418 -11.71 -2.87 37.23
N PRO A 419 -10.93 -3.21 36.17
CA PRO A 419 -9.86 -2.34 35.72
C PRO A 419 -10.35 -0.97 35.22
N ILE A 420 -11.61 -0.88 34.77
CA ILE A 420 -12.22 0.38 34.40
C ILE A 420 -12.57 1.15 35.66
N LEU A 421 -13.35 0.56 36.57
CA LEU A 421 -13.77 1.17 37.85
C LEU A 421 -12.59 1.65 38.71
N GLY A 422 -11.47 0.92 38.66
CA GLY A 422 -10.20 1.28 39.32
C GLY A 422 -9.35 2.32 38.58
N ASP A 423 -9.83 2.87 37.47
CA ASP A 423 -9.10 3.81 36.59
C ASP A 423 -7.75 3.25 36.10
N GLU A 424 -7.64 1.93 35.89
CA GLU A 424 -6.44 1.28 35.36
C GLU A 424 -6.44 1.24 33.82
N ALA A 425 -7.62 1.07 33.22
CA ALA A 425 -7.82 0.96 31.79
C ALA A 425 -9.10 1.66 31.33
N ASP A 426 -9.15 2.06 30.06
CA ASP A 426 -10.34 2.67 29.46
C ASP A 426 -11.09 1.69 28.56
N TYR A 427 -10.37 0.71 28.03
CA TYR A 427 -10.88 -0.29 27.12
C TYR A 427 -10.30 -1.65 27.48
N VAL A 428 -11.16 -2.57 27.90
CA VAL A 428 -10.78 -3.89 28.40
C VAL A 428 -11.37 -4.96 27.51
N CYS A 429 -10.53 -5.89 27.06
CA CYS A 429 -10.95 -7.05 26.28
C CYS A 429 -10.78 -8.33 27.11
N GLY A 430 -11.80 -9.19 27.12
CA GLY A 430 -11.65 -10.55 27.64
C GLY A 430 -10.90 -11.41 26.63
N SER A 431 -9.72 -11.90 26.97
CA SER A 431 -8.90 -12.75 26.10
C SER A 431 -9.13 -14.23 26.37
N ARG A 432 -9.67 -14.94 25.37
CA ARG A 432 -9.85 -16.39 25.41
C ARG A 432 -8.50 -17.12 25.42
N PHE A 433 -7.48 -16.53 24.80
CA PHE A 433 -6.13 -17.10 24.74
C PHE A 433 -5.31 -16.88 26.01
N LEU A 434 -5.70 -15.96 26.90
CA LEU A 434 -5.15 -15.82 28.25
C LEU A 434 -5.90 -16.68 29.28
N GLY A 435 -7.20 -16.91 29.06
CA GLY A 435 -8.03 -17.75 29.92
C GLY A 435 -8.15 -19.20 29.44
N VAL A 436 -9.35 -19.76 29.56
CA VAL A 436 -9.64 -21.17 29.28
C VAL A 436 -10.51 -21.30 28.04
N ILE A 437 -10.05 -22.09 27.07
CA ILE A 437 -10.83 -22.42 25.86
C ILE A 437 -11.28 -23.86 25.99
N GLU A 438 -12.58 -24.10 26.23
CA GLU A 438 -13.11 -25.47 26.32
C GLU A 438 -13.03 -26.16 24.97
N HIS A 439 -13.61 -25.54 23.94
CA HIS A 439 -13.56 -26.06 22.59
C HIS A 439 -13.58 -24.94 21.54
N MET A 440 -12.64 -24.99 20.61
CA MET A 440 -12.60 -24.10 19.45
C MET A 440 -12.15 -24.89 18.23
N ARG A 441 -12.87 -24.78 17.12
CA ARG A 441 -12.53 -25.49 15.88
C ARG A 441 -11.10 -25.11 15.42
N PRO A 442 -10.24 -26.06 15.01
CA PRO A 442 -8.84 -25.78 14.69
C PRO A 442 -8.62 -24.67 13.66
N HIS A 443 -9.43 -24.64 12.59
CA HIS A 443 -9.34 -23.61 11.56
C HIS A 443 -9.74 -22.21 12.08
N ARG A 444 -10.70 -22.13 13.02
CA ARG A 444 -11.06 -20.87 13.68
C ARG A 444 -9.95 -20.41 14.62
N ARG A 445 -9.36 -21.34 15.38
CA ARG A 445 -8.23 -21.06 16.26
C ARG A 445 -7.04 -20.49 15.47
N PHE A 446 -6.68 -21.15 14.36
CA PHE A 446 -5.63 -20.68 13.47
C PHE A 446 -5.96 -19.30 12.87
N GLY A 447 -7.19 -19.12 12.36
CA GLY A 447 -7.65 -17.82 11.84
C GLY A 447 -7.56 -16.70 12.87
N ASN A 448 -8.04 -16.94 14.10
CA ASN A 448 -7.99 -15.98 15.20
C ASN A 448 -6.54 -15.63 15.58
N GLN A 449 -5.63 -16.60 15.60
CA GLN A 449 -4.21 -16.36 15.87
C GLN A 449 -3.55 -15.48 14.79
N VAL A 450 -3.80 -15.78 13.50
CA VAL A 450 -3.27 -15.00 12.37
C VAL A 450 -3.82 -13.57 12.39
N LEU A 451 -5.13 -13.41 12.55
CA LEU A 451 -5.78 -12.10 12.61
C LEU A 451 -5.31 -11.29 13.83
N THR A 452 -5.18 -11.94 14.98
CA THR A 452 -4.66 -11.30 16.21
C THR A 452 -3.21 -10.86 16.04
N LYS A 453 -2.35 -11.71 15.47
CA LYS A 453 -0.94 -11.34 15.22
C LYS A 453 -0.85 -10.15 14.27
N THR A 454 -1.68 -10.15 13.22
CA THR A 454 -1.76 -9.04 12.26
C THR A 454 -2.21 -7.76 12.95
N LEU A 455 -3.29 -7.82 13.75
CA LEU A 455 -3.79 -6.68 14.52
C LEU A 455 -2.73 -6.16 15.49
N SER A 456 -2.03 -7.02 16.21
CA SER A 456 -0.94 -6.65 17.14
C SER A 456 0.20 -5.90 16.42
N VAL A 457 0.59 -6.34 15.22
CA VAL A 457 1.60 -5.65 14.39
C VAL A 457 1.09 -4.29 13.90
N ILE A 458 -0.16 -4.22 13.44
CA ILE A 458 -0.79 -2.99 12.97
C ILE A 458 -0.92 -1.98 14.12
N ALA A 459 -1.41 -2.42 15.28
CA ALA A 459 -1.66 -1.59 16.45
C ALA A 459 -0.39 -1.18 17.21
N ARG A 460 0.75 -1.81 16.92
CA ARG A 460 2.00 -1.67 17.71
C ARG A 460 1.80 -1.96 19.21
N ARG A 461 0.89 -2.87 19.53
CA ARG A 461 0.55 -3.29 20.90
C ARG A 461 0.53 -4.80 20.98
N LYS A 462 0.88 -5.36 22.15
CA LYS A 462 0.67 -6.78 22.42
C LYS A 462 -0.83 -7.00 22.57
N ILE A 463 -1.41 -7.83 21.71
CA ILE A 463 -2.81 -8.22 21.73
C ILE A 463 -2.82 -9.74 21.63
N THR A 464 -3.49 -10.39 22.56
CA THR A 464 -3.57 -11.85 22.68
C THR A 464 -4.86 -12.41 22.08
N ASP A 465 -5.95 -11.64 22.05
CA ASP A 465 -7.19 -12.00 21.37
C ASP A 465 -7.86 -10.79 20.69
N GLY A 466 -7.52 -10.55 19.43
CA GLY A 466 -8.13 -9.47 18.66
C GLY A 466 -9.57 -9.75 18.20
N GLN A 467 -10.07 -10.98 18.40
CA GLN A 467 -11.34 -11.47 17.88
C GLN A 467 -12.36 -11.78 18.99
N THR A 468 -12.06 -11.45 20.24
CA THR A 468 -13.01 -11.64 21.35
C THR A 468 -14.28 -10.84 21.11
N GLY A 469 -15.42 -11.30 21.63
CA GLY A 469 -16.70 -10.60 21.68
C GLY A 469 -16.97 -9.96 23.05
N TYR A 470 -16.16 -10.26 24.08
CA TYR A 470 -16.36 -9.73 25.43
C TYR A 470 -15.49 -8.50 25.68
N ARG A 471 -16.12 -7.33 25.82
CA ARG A 471 -15.43 -6.05 25.94
C ARG A 471 -16.10 -5.13 26.95
N ALA A 472 -15.30 -4.29 27.60
CA ALA A 472 -15.78 -3.22 28.47
C ALA A 472 -15.08 -1.89 28.15
N PHE A 473 -15.80 -0.81 28.40
CA PHE A 473 -15.46 0.57 28.03
C PHE A 473 -15.72 1.49 29.22
N SER A 474 -14.78 2.40 29.48
CA SER A 474 -15.03 3.55 30.33
C SER A 474 -16.09 4.46 29.69
N PRO A 475 -16.72 5.35 30.46
CA PRO A 475 -17.74 6.26 29.91
C PRO A 475 -17.22 7.11 28.74
N ALA A 476 -15.96 7.57 28.83
CA ALA A 476 -15.29 8.31 27.77
C ALA A 476 -15.01 7.43 26.54
N ALA A 477 -14.50 6.21 26.74
CA ALA A 477 -14.25 5.29 25.63
C ALA A 477 -15.55 4.89 24.93
N ALA A 478 -16.63 4.64 25.68
CA ALA A 478 -17.94 4.29 25.13
C ALA A 478 -18.54 5.43 24.28
N SER A 479 -18.40 6.68 24.72
CA SER A 479 -18.93 7.85 23.98
C SER A 479 -18.13 8.22 22.73
N ARG A 480 -16.85 7.82 22.68
CA ARG A 480 -15.94 8.12 21.56
C ARG A 480 -15.68 6.95 20.63
N ALA A 481 -16.09 5.74 20.98
CA ALA A 481 -15.89 4.58 20.13
C ALA A 481 -16.64 4.73 18.78
N GLU A 482 -15.91 4.60 17.68
CA GLU A 482 -16.48 4.69 16.34
C GLU A 482 -16.47 3.33 15.64
N VAL A 483 -17.67 2.81 15.37
CA VAL A 483 -17.84 1.58 14.57
C VAL A 483 -18.19 1.98 13.14
N ILE A 484 -17.17 2.06 12.29
CA ILE A 484 -17.27 2.59 10.91
C ILE A 484 -18.13 1.72 9.97
N HIS A 485 -18.43 0.46 10.33
CA HIS A 485 -19.27 -0.40 9.50
C HIS A 485 -20.09 -1.44 10.27
N ASP A 486 -21.20 -1.85 9.67
CA ASP A 486 -22.22 -2.66 10.35
C ASP A 486 -21.93 -4.17 10.35
N PHE A 487 -20.92 -4.62 9.62
CA PHE A 487 -20.66 -6.07 9.43
C PHE A 487 -19.84 -6.73 10.54
N ASN A 488 -18.90 -6.01 11.14
CA ASN A 488 -18.00 -6.50 12.17
C ASN A 488 -17.44 -5.28 12.93
N TYR A 489 -17.10 -5.39 14.20
CA TYR A 489 -16.65 -4.25 15.00
C TYR A 489 -15.27 -4.51 15.63
N ALA A 490 -14.89 -5.77 15.84
CA ALA A 490 -13.81 -6.18 16.74
C ALA A 490 -12.45 -5.49 16.48
N GLN A 491 -11.96 -5.51 15.24
CA GLN A 491 -10.66 -4.94 14.88
C GLN A 491 -10.74 -3.42 14.76
N VAL A 492 -11.85 -2.90 14.22
CA VAL A 492 -12.00 -1.47 13.93
C VAL A 492 -12.11 -0.69 15.23
N ILE A 493 -12.95 -1.12 16.17
CA ILE A 493 -13.10 -0.45 17.47
C ILE A 493 -11.81 -0.47 18.29
N THR A 494 -11.06 -1.57 18.22
CA THR A 494 -9.75 -1.68 18.90
C THR A 494 -8.75 -0.70 18.30
N LEU A 495 -8.67 -0.61 16.96
CA LEU A 495 -7.76 0.32 16.30
C LEU A 495 -8.16 1.78 16.52
N ASP A 496 -9.46 2.10 16.47
CA ASP A 496 -10.02 3.43 16.74
C ASP A 496 -9.65 3.92 18.13
N LEU A 497 -9.97 3.15 19.18
CA LEU A 497 -9.68 3.53 20.55
C LEU A 497 -8.19 3.62 20.83
N LEU A 498 -7.37 2.71 20.27
CA LEU A 498 -5.92 2.79 20.37
C LEU A 498 -5.35 4.01 19.63
N ALA A 499 -5.91 4.38 18.47
CA ALA A 499 -5.51 5.59 17.73
C ALA A 499 -5.82 6.87 18.54
N LYS A 500 -6.97 6.88 19.23
CA LYS A 500 -7.43 7.93 20.15
C LYS A 500 -6.69 7.93 21.50
N GLY A 501 -5.77 6.99 21.74
CA GLY A 501 -4.90 6.96 22.93
C GLY A 501 -5.52 6.37 24.19
N TYR A 502 -6.67 5.70 24.09
CA TYR A 502 -7.28 5.02 25.23
C TYR A 502 -6.40 3.88 25.76
N ARG A 503 -6.38 3.71 27.08
CA ARG A 503 -5.60 2.65 27.75
C ARG A 503 -6.28 1.31 27.54
N TYR A 504 -5.52 0.37 26.99
CA TYR A 504 -5.97 -0.96 26.63
C TYR A 504 -5.43 -2.01 27.61
N LEU A 505 -6.30 -2.91 28.07
CA LEU A 505 -5.93 -4.07 28.88
C LEU A 505 -6.64 -5.33 28.38
N GLU A 506 -6.00 -6.49 28.58
CA GLU A 506 -6.64 -7.79 28.38
C GLU A 506 -6.73 -8.52 29.73
N VAL A 507 -7.89 -9.11 30.00
CA VAL A 507 -8.12 -9.98 31.15
C VAL A 507 -8.42 -11.41 30.67
N PRO A 508 -8.01 -12.46 31.41
CA PRO A 508 -8.35 -13.83 31.04
C PRO A 508 -9.87 -14.05 31.16
N ILE A 509 -10.46 -14.74 30.18
CA ILE A 509 -11.86 -15.18 30.23
C ILE A 509 -12.01 -16.64 29.82
N SER A 510 -13.09 -17.28 30.28
CA SER A 510 -13.49 -18.59 29.78
C SER A 510 -14.24 -18.47 28.45
N TYR A 511 -14.12 -19.49 27.59
CA TYR A 511 -14.81 -19.58 26.31
C TYR A 511 -15.47 -20.93 26.13
N HIS A 512 -16.79 -20.88 25.98
CA HIS A 512 -17.63 -22.04 25.71
C HIS A 512 -17.90 -22.15 24.22
N PHE A 513 -18.05 -23.37 23.73
CA PHE A 513 -18.48 -23.57 22.36
C PHE A 513 -20.00 -23.46 22.29
N ARG A 514 -20.52 -22.58 21.43
CA ARG A 514 -21.97 -22.43 21.24
C ARG A 514 -22.63 -23.78 20.98
N THR A 515 -23.77 -24.00 21.62
CA THR A 515 -24.56 -25.22 21.50
C THR A 515 -25.60 -25.11 20.38
N THR A 516 -25.98 -23.89 20.00
CA THR A 516 -27.00 -23.56 18.98
C THR A 516 -26.53 -22.47 18.00
N GLY A 517 -27.27 -22.25 16.91
CA GLY A 517 -27.03 -21.16 15.95
C GLY A 517 -25.99 -21.41 14.82
N GLU A 518 -26.09 -20.63 13.74
CA GLU A 518 -25.13 -20.62 12.62
C GLU A 518 -24.16 -19.44 12.69
N SER A 519 -22.99 -19.55 12.04
CA SER A 519 -21.98 -18.49 12.07
C SER A 519 -22.11 -17.65 10.83
N PHE A 520 -22.45 -16.37 10.98
CA PHE A 520 -22.63 -15.46 9.85
C PHE A 520 -21.30 -15.01 9.21
N ILE A 521 -20.15 -15.21 9.87
CA ILE A 521 -18.84 -14.78 9.36
C ILE A 521 -18.36 -15.72 8.24
N LYS A 522 -18.30 -15.20 7.01
CA LYS A 522 -17.67 -15.82 5.84
C LYS A 522 -16.41 -15.05 5.43
N LEU A 523 -15.32 -15.77 5.12
CA LEU A 523 -13.99 -15.17 4.88
C LEU A 523 -13.97 -14.13 3.74
N GLY A 524 -14.60 -14.43 2.60
CA GLY A 524 -14.61 -13.52 1.45
C GLY A 524 -15.28 -12.16 1.75
N PRO A 525 -16.55 -12.15 2.20
CA PRO A 525 -17.23 -10.93 2.64
C PRO A 525 -16.49 -10.19 3.75
N TYR A 526 -15.89 -10.93 4.70
CA TYR A 526 -15.10 -10.38 5.78
C TYR A 526 -13.90 -9.58 5.25
N LEU A 527 -13.06 -10.17 4.40
CA LEU A 527 -11.89 -9.48 3.85
C LEU A 527 -12.28 -8.24 3.05
N ARG A 528 -13.35 -8.31 2.26
CA ARG A 528 -13.83 -7.20 1.43
C ARG A 528 -14.30 -5.99 2.25
N LYS A 529 -14.81 -6.22 3.47
CA LYS A 529 -15.34 -5.16 4.33
C LYS A 529 -14.31 -4.66 5.36
N VAL A 530 -13.56 -5.57 5.98
CA VAL A 530 -12.63 -5.23 7.07
C VAL A 530 -11.33 -4.61 6.56
N VAL A 531 -10.74 -5.11 5.47
CA VAL A 531 -9.45 -4.57 4.98
C VAL A 531 -9.54 -3.09 4.60
N PRO A 532 -10.55 -2.63 3.81
CA PRO A 532 -10.69 -1.21 3.52
C PRO A 532 -11.02 -0.36 4.75
N ALA A 533 -11.69 -0.93 5.76
CA ALA A 533 -12.02 -0.23 7.00
C ALA A 533 -10.78 0.00 7.85
N VAL A 534 -9.98 -1.05 8.08
CA VAL A 534 -8.67 -0.96 8.75
C VAL A 534 -7.77 0.02 8.00
N TYR A 535 -7.74 -0.01 6.67
CA TYR A 535 -6.97 0.94 5.89
C TYR A 535 -7.43 2.39 6.12
N ARG A 536 -8.74 2.64 6.14
CA ARG A 536 -9.28 3.97 6.44
C ARG A 536 -8.92 4.41 7.85
N GLU A 537 -9.02 3.54 8.84
CA GLU A 537 -8.68 3.84 10.24
C GLU A 537 -7.20 4.27 10.37
N LEU A 538 -6.29 3.50 9.77
CA LEU A 538 -4.86 3.80 9.79
C LEU A 538 -4.49 5.13 9.09
N ASN A 539 -5.34 5.56 8.15
CA ASN A 539 -5.10 6.73 7.32
C ASN A 539 -6.08 7.88 7.59
N ALA A 540 -6.95 7.74 8.59
CA ALA A 540 -7.73 8.84 9.14
C ALA A 540 -6.74 9.83 9.77
N ALA A 541 -6.94 11.11 9.47
CA ALA A 541 -5.95 12.17 9.68
C ALA A 541 -5.65 12.38 11.15
#